data_AF-I2CQ14-F1
#
_entry.id   AF-I2CQ14-F1
#
_cell.length_a   1.000
_cell.length_b   1.000
_cell.length_c   1.000
_cell.angle_alpha   90.00
_cell.angle_beta   90.00
_cell.angle_gamma   90.00
#
_symmetry.space_group_name_H-M   'P 1'
#
loop_
_entity.id
_entity.type
_entity.pdbx_description
1 polymer ?
#
loop_
_entity_poly.entity_id
_entity_poly.type
_entity_poly.pdbx_seq_one_letter_code
_entity_poly.pdbx_strand_id
1 'polypeptide(L)'
;MGTHPSGPSTVIVPAGPKKILLKDYLDAHPEATGSASVAGGDLPFIFKVLSIAKALSIQAHPDKRRAEELHATRPQVYKDANHKPEMAISLTPFEALCGFRPLAELLSHFSSFPEFKALVDSDLLTALAKVAEGSGKEVEAKEALRKVFSSYMEAPEERAMAE
;
A
#
# COMPACT_ATOMS: atom_id res chain seq x y z
N MET A 1 16.43 6.15 -5.31
CA MET A 1 17.78 5.59 -5.36
C MET A 1 17.67 4.15 -5.81
N GLY A 2 18.33 3.81 -6.90
CA GLY A 2 18.21 2.51 -7.55
C GLY A 2 18.29 2.64 -9.07
N THR A 3 17.81 1.62 -9.78
CA THR A 3 17.97 1.49 -11.24
C THR A 3 16.68 1.83 -12.01
N HIS A 4 15.64 2.29 -11.32
CA HIS A 4 14.34 2.56 -11.93
C HIS A 4 14.40 3.70 -12.97
N PRO A 5 13.82 3.54 -14.17
CA PRO A 5 13.95 4.50 -15.27
C PRO A 5 13.31 5.86 -14.99
N SER A 6 12.26 5.95 -14.16
CA SER A 6 11.64 7.24 -13.80
C SER A 6 12.47 8.08 -12.83
N GLY A 7 13.57 7.56 -12.30
CA GLY A 7 14.46 8.28 -11.37
C GLY A 7 15.84 7.65 -11.35
N PRO A 8 16.58 7.69 -12.48
CA PRO A 8 17.82 6.97 -12.64
C PRO A 8 18.89 7.54 -11.70
N SER A 9 19.63 6.63 -11.06
CA SER A 9 20.81 7.00 -10.25
C SER A 9 22.07 6.91 -11.13
N THR A 10 23.11 7.71 -10.83
CA THR A 10 24.38 7.70 -11.57
C THR A 10 25.57 7.42 -10.66
N VAL A 11 26.54 6.66 -11.14
CA VAL A 11 27.84 6.46 -10.51
C VAL A 11 28.80 7.56 -10.94
N ILE A 12 29.51 8.14 -9.98
CA ILE A 12 30.56 9.14 -10.20
C ILE A 12 31.91 8.42 -10.14
N VAL A 13 32.61 8.32 -11.27
CA VAL A 13 33.93 7.68 -11.37
C VAL A 13 35.02 8.76 -11.36
N PRO A 14 35.96 8.77 -10.40
CA PRO A 14 36.95 9.85 -10.24
C PRO A 14 37.83 10.13 -11.48
N ALA A 15 38.05 9.15 -12.37
CA ALA A 15 38.90 9.27 -13.56
C ALA A 15 38.23 8.77 -14.87
N GLY A 16 36.91 8.56 -14.86
CA GLY A 16 36.15 8.01 -15.99
C GLY A 16 35.23 9.04 -16.67
N PRO A 17 34.38 8.62 -17.64
CA PRO A 17 33.34 9.48 -18.19
C PRO A 17 32.46 10.03 -17.07
N LYS A 18 32.06 11.30 -17.20
CA LYS A 18 31.58 12.15 -16.10
C LYS A 18 30.42 11.58 -15.27
N LYS A 19 29.56 10.71 -15.84
CA LYS A 19 28.42 10.04 -15.16
C LYS A 19 28.03 8.78 -15.93
N ILE A 20 27.93 7.65 -15.25
CA ILE A 20 27.41 6.38 -15.80
C ILE A 20 26.12 6.04 -15.06
N LEU A 21 25.09 5.52 -15.74
CA LEU A 21 23.88 5.07 -15.04
C LEU A 21 24.22 3.90 -14.12
N LEU A 22 23.59 3.85 -12.94
CA LEU A 22 23.80 2.75 -12.00
C LEU A 22 23.43 1.40 -12.64
N LYS A 23 22.34 1.35 -13.44
CA LYS A 23 21.93 0.15 -14.17
C LYS A 23 23.04 -0.37 -15.08
N ASP A 24 23.57 0.50 -15.95
CA ASP A 24 24.62 0.14 -16.91
C ASP A 24 25.91 -0.29 -16.20
N TYR A 25 26.25 0.39 -15.10
CA TYR A 25 27.40 0.01 -14.28
C TYR A 25 27.20 -1.39 -13.69
N LEU A 26 26.04 -1.71 -13.13
CA LEU A 26 25.77 -3.03 -12.55
C LEU A 26 25.68 -4.14 -13.62
N ASP A 27 25.20 -3.83 -14.81
CA ASP A 27 25.17 -4.77 -15.94
C ASP A 27 26.59 -5.13 -16.44
N ALA A 28 27.48 -4.13 -16.48
CA ALA A 28 28.89 -4.32 -16.83
C ALA A 28 29.73 -4.92 -15.68
N HIS A 29 29.29 -4.77 -14.44
CA HIS A 29 29.99 -5.23 -13.22
C HIS A 29 29.09 -6.08 -12.32
N PRO A 30 28.69 -7.31 -12.74
CA PRO A 30 27.83 -8.18 -11.94
C PRO A 30 28.39 -8.53 -10.56
N GLU A 31 29.72 -8.48 -10.38
CA GLU A 31 30.37 -8.67 -9.08
C GLU A 31 29.99 -7.60 -8.04
N ALA A 32 29.58 -6.41 -8.49
CA ALA A 32 29.20 -5.30 -7.62
C ALA A 32 27.91 -5.56 -6.84
N THR A 33 27.09 -6.54 -7.25
CA THR A 33 25.84 -6.91 -6.58
C THR A 33 26.03 -8.07 -5.59
N GLY A 34 27.26 -8.59 -5.45
CA GLY A 34 27.57 -9.70 -4.54
C GLY A 34 26.80 -10.96 -4.91
N SER A 35 26.19 -11.61 -3.92
CA SER A 35 25.38 -12.82 -4.13
C SER A 35 24.00 -12.54 -4.74
N ALA A 36 23.58 -11.26 -4.80
CA ALA A 36 22.36 -10.90 -5.48
C ALA A 36 22.62 -10.99 -6.99
N SER A 37 22.04 -12.00 -7.64
CA SER A 37 22.02 -12.04 -9.11
C SER A 37 21.02 -11.00 -9.61
N VAL A 38 21.52 -9.97 -10.28
CA VAL A 38 20.75 -8.84 -10.79
C VAL A 38 20.75 -8.91 -12.32
N ALA A 39 19.80 -9.67 -12.88
CA ALA A 39 19.71 -9.82 -14.33
C ALA A 39 19.49 -8.46 -15.01
N GLY A 40 20.34 -8.12 -16.00
CA GLY A 40 20.25 -6.86 -16.74
C GLY A 40 20.52 -5.60 -15.91
N GLY A 41 21.17 -5.74 -14.75
CA GLY A 41 21.53 -4.61 -13.88
C GLY A 41 20.38 -3.93 -13.13
N ASP A 42 19.16 -4.50 -13.12
CA ASP A 42 18.02 -3.94 -12.37
C ASP A 42 17.90 -4.43 -10.93
N LEU A 43 18.11 -3.52 -9.97
CA LEU A 43 17.95 -3.84 -8.54
C LEU A 43 16.52 -4.29 -8.21
N PRO A 44 16.34 -5.33 -7.39
CA PRO A 44 15.02 -5.86 -7.03
C PRO A 44 14.28 -4.97 -6.01
N PHE A 45 14.80 -3.78 -5.71
CA PHE A 45 14.22 -2.82 -4.79
C PHE A 45 14.45 -1.39 -5.25
N ILE A 46 13.64 -0.48 -4.75
CA ILE A 46 13.83 0.97 -4.90
C ILE A 46 13.93 1.56 -3.51
N PHE A 47 15.04 2.24 -3.23
CA PHE A 47 15.21 2.96 -1.98
C PHE A 47 14.80 4.42 -2.12
N LYS A 48 14.06 4.95 -1.14
CA LYS A 48 13.54 6.32 -1.14
C LYS A 48 13.74 6.96 0.23
N VAL A 49 14.05 8.24 0.23
CA VAL A 49 13.86 9.13 1.39
C VAL A 49 12.66 10.00 1.07
N LEU A 50 11.66 10.01 1.96
CA LEU A 50 10.45 10.78 1.79
C LEU A 50 10.44 11.91 2.83
N SER A 51 10.25 13.14 2.36
CA SER A 51 9.94 14.30 3.20
C SER A 51 8.47 14.63 3.00
N ILE A 52 7.64 14.23 3.96
CA ILE A 52 6.18 14.22 3.82
C ILE A 52 5.60 15.45 4.51
N ALA A 53 5.15 16.43 3.72
CA ALA A 53 4.53 17.66 4.24
C ALA A 53 3.00 17.58 4.37
N LYS A 54 2.37 16.66 3.64
CA LYS A 54 0.91 16.42 3.65
C LYS A 54 0.64 14.93 3.62
N ALA A 55 -0.51 14.52 4.17
CA ALA A 55 -0.96 13.14 4.11
C ALA A 55 -1.02 12.65 2.65
N LEU A 56 -0.48 11.46 2.42
CA LEU A 56 -0.58 10.78 1.14
C LEU A 56 -1.91 10.04 1.04
N SER A 57 -2.31 9.65 -0.17
CA SER A 57 -3.50 8.85 -0.39
C SER A 57 -3.48 7.55 0.43
N ILE A 58 -4.64 7.11 0.90
CA ILE A 58 -4.83 5.75 1.42
C ILE A 58 -4.60 4.76 0.28
N GLN A 59 -3.73 3.77 0.51
CA GLN A 59 -3.27 2.86 -0.53
C GLN A 59 -3.24 1.42 -0.02
N ALA A 60 -3.46 0.48 -0.93
CA ALA A 60 -3.18 -0.93 -0.75
C ALA A 60 -2.53 -1.47 -2.03
N HIS A 61 -1.52 -2.32 -1.89
CA HIS A 61 -0.86 -2.95 -3.03
C HIS A 61 -1.36 -4.38 -3.21
N PRO A 62 -1.62 -4.82 -4.45
CA PRO A 62 -2.03 -6.19 -4.71
C PRO A 62 -0.88 -7.17 -4.39
N ASP A 63 -1.25 -8.40 -4.06
CA ASP A 63 -0.31 -9.52 -4.12
C ASP A 63 0.12 -9.81 -5.57
N LYS A 64 1.09 -10.73 -5.74
CA LYS A 64 1.69 -10.99 -7.06
C LYS A 64 0.67 -11.47 -8.08
N ARG A 65 -0.16 -12.44 -7.71
CA ARG A 65 -1.20 -13.01 -8.57
C ARG A 65 -2.21 -11.94 -8.98
N ARG A 66 -2.66 -11.13 -8.01
CA ARG A 66 -3.64 -10.07 -8.27
C ARG A 66 -3.03 -8.93 -9.11
N ALA A 67 -1.75 -8.62 -8.94
CA ALA A 67 -1.05 -7.65 -9.77
C ALA A 67 -1.00 -8.08 -11.24
N GLU A 68 -0.71 -9.37 -11.51
CA GLU A 68 -0.73 -9.94 -12.86
C GLU A 68 -2.11 -9.81 -13.51
N GLU A 69 -3.17 -10.20 -12.79
CA GLU A 69 -4.56 -10.07 -13.25
C GLU A 69 -4.92 -8.60 -13.57
N LEU A 70 -4.57 -7.69 -12.67
CA LEU A 70 -4.88 -6.26 -12.79
C LEU A 70 -4.09 -5.57 -13.90
N HIS A 71 -2.82 -5.93 -14.08
CA HIS A 71 -2.01 -5.44 -15.20
C HIS A 71 -2.55 -5.92 -16.54
N ALA A 72 -2.93 -7.20 -16.65
CA ALA A 72 -3.48 -7.75 -17.89
C ALA A 72 -4.84 -7.12 -18.26
N THR A 73 -5.70 -6.85 -17.29
CA THR A 73 -7.05 -6.32 -17.52
C THR A 73 -7.12 -4.79 -17.59
N ARG A 74 -6.22 -4.09 -16.89
CA ARG A 74 -6.23 -2.62 -16.74
C ARG A 74 -4.80 -2.04 -16.81
N PRO A 75 -4.05 -2.26 -17.91
CA PRO A 75 -2.63 -1.87 -18.02
C PRO A 75 -2.38 -0.35 -17.95
N GLN A 76 -3.41 0.47 -18.23
CA GLN A 76 -3.30 1.91 -18.10
C GLN A 76 -3.29 2.39 -16.64
N VAL A 77 -3.87 1.60 -15.72
CA VAL A 77 -3.93 1.90 -14.28
C VAL A 77 -2.80 1.17 -13.55
N TYR A 78 -2.61 -0.11 -13.81
CA TYR A 78 -1.57 -0.94 -13.19
C TYR A 78 -0.41 -1.08 -14.17
N LYS A 79 0.71 -0.38 -13.91
CA LYS A 79 1.81 -0.22 -14.87
C LYS A 79 2.70 -1.43 -15.03
N ASP A 80 2.66 -2.35 -14.07
CA ASP A 80 3.41 -3.59 -14.09
C ASP A 80 2.64 -4.70 -13.37
N ALA A 81 3.11 -5.94 -13.54
CA ALA A 81 2.53 -7.15 -12.98
C ALA A 81 3.19 -7.57 -11.66
N ASN A 82 3.81 -6.66 -10.91
CA ASN A 82 4.55 -7.01 -9.71
C ASN A 82 3.81 -6.66 -8.42
N HIS A 83 4.04 -7.46 -7.38
CA HIS A 83 3.67 -7.04 -6.03
C HIS A 83 4.58 -5.89 -5.57
N LYS A 84 4.12 -5.15 -4.57
CA LYS A 84 4.87 -4.00 -4.04
C LYS A 84 4.93 -4.05 -2.52
N PRO A 85 5.72 -4.99 -1.94
CA PRO A 85 6.01 -4.94 -0.52
C PRO A 85 6.80 -3.66 -0.20
N GLU A 86 6.38 -2.97 0.84
CA GLU A 86 7.00 -1.71 1.28
C GLU A 86 7.39 -1.80 2.76
N MET A 87 8.48 -1.14 3.12
CA MET A 87 8.94 -1.00 4.49
C MET A 87 9.27 0.47 4.74
N ALA A 88 8.79 1.02 5.85
CA ALA A 88 9.06 2.38 6.27
C ALA A 88 9.93 2.38 7.54
N ILE A 89 10.95 3.24 7.55
CA ILE A 89 11.79 3.52 8.72
C ILE A 89 11.73 5.02 8.97
N SER A 90 11.34 5.41 10.17
CA SER A 90 11.22 6.81 10.55
C SER A 90 12.60 7.41 10.85
N LEU A 91 12.92 8.52 10.17
CA LEU A 91 14.11 9.34 10.44
C LEU A 91 13.81 10.51 11.39
N THR A 92 12.54 10.90 11.45
CA THR A 92 11.95 11.93 12.32
C THR A 92 10.66 11.37 12.91
N PRO A 93 9.98 12.05 13.86
CA PRO A 93 8.61 11.69 14.23
C PRO A 93 7.75 11.50 12.99
N PHE A 94 6.99 10.40 12.96
CA PHE A 94 6.29 9.93 11.78
C PHE A 94 4.96 9.30 12.19
N GLU A 95 3.91 9.62 11.45
CA GLU A 95 2.56 9.12 11.65
C GLU A 95 2.09 8.40 10.38
N ALA A 96 1.39 7.29 10.55
CA ALA A 96 0.84 6.51 9.45
C ALA A 96 -0.46 5.81 9.84
N LEU A 97 -1.33 5.62 8.84
CA LEU A 97 -2.43 4.66 8.91
C LEU A 97 -1.93 3.31 8.39
N CYS A 98 -2.10 2.24 9.18
CA CYS A 98 -1.66 0.91 8.82
C CYS A 98 -2.66 -0.14 9.31
N GLY A 99 -3.36 -0.76 8.36
CA GLY A 99 -4.36 -1.79 8.65
C GLY A 99 -5.65 -1.25 9.28
N PHE A 100 -6.58 -2.18 9.54
CA PHE A 100 -7.82 -1.89 10.25
C PHE A 100 -7.59 -1.94 11.76
N ARG A 101 -8.33 -1.12 12.50
CA ARG A 101 -8.36 -1.18 13.97
C ARG A 101 -9.01 -2.47 14.47
N PRO A 102 -8.75 -2.88 15.72
CA PRO A 102 -9.49 -3.96 16.36
C PRO A 102 -11.01 -3.73 16.27
N LEU A 103 -11.79 -4.81 16.09
CA LEU A 103 -13.23 -4.70 15.87
C LEU A 103 -13.95 -4.00 17.03
N ALA A 104 -13.52 -4.23 18.27
CA ALA A 104 -14.09 -3.56 19.44
C ALA A 104 -13.90 -2.03 19.40
N GLU A 105 -12.72 -1.56 18.98
CA GLU A 105 -12.48 -0.12 18.79
C GLU A 105 -13.34 0.44 17.65
N LEU A 106 -13.46 -0.30 16.55
CA LEU A 106 -14.26 0.11 15.41
C LEU A 106 -15.74 0.26 15.78
N LEU A 107 -16.32 -0.71 16.51
CA LEU A 107 -17.70 -0.67 16.99
C LEU A 107 -17.93 0.46 18.00
N SER A 108 -16.93 0.73 18.85
CA SER A 108 -16.95 1.89 19.74
C SER A 108 -17.02 3.19 18.95
N HIS A 109 -16.21 3.35 17.90
CA HIS A 109 -16.25 4.54 17.04
C HIS A 109 -17.61 4.73 16.35
N PHE A 110 -18.23 3.68 15.82
CA PHE A 110 -19.59 3.80 15.27
C PHE A 110 -20.63 4.21 16.33
N SER A 111 -20.40 3.89 17.60
CA SER A 111 -21.28 4.32 18.69
C SER A 111 -21.01 5.77 19.11
N SER A 112 -19.75 6.22 19.03
CA SER A 112 -19.33 7.57 19.41
C SER A 112 -19.59 8.63 18.34
N PHE A 113 -19.62 8.25 17.06
CA PHE A 113 -19.74 9.18 15.93
C PHE A 113 -20.98 8.84 15.08
N PRO A 114 -22.15 9.47 15.35
CA PRO A 114 -23.39 9.22 14.62
C PRO A 114 -23.27 9.44 13.11
N GLU A 115 -22.46 10.41 12.69
CA GLU A 115 -22.21 10.74 11.28
C GLU A 115 -21.51 9.58 10.58
N PHE A 116 -20.52 8.96 11.25
CA PHE A 116 -19.84 7.79 10.73
C PHE A 116 -20.76 6.57 10.68
N LYS A 117 -21.63 6.41 11.67
CA LYS A 117 -22.64 5.35 11.69
C LYS A 117 -23.66 5.50 10.56
N ALA A 118 -24.07 6.73 10.24
CA ALA A 118 -25.04 7.01 9.18
C ALA A 118 -24.55 6.62 7.77
N LEU A 119 -23.24 6.50 7.59
CA LEU A 119 -22.61 6.09 6.33
C LEU A 119 -22.60 4.57 6.10
N VAL A 120 -23.02 3.78 7.08
CA VAL A 120 -22.97 2.32 7.01
C VAL A 120 -24.35 1.73 7.26
N ASP A 121 -24.67 0.67 6.52
CA ASP A 121 -25.89 -0.12 6.77
C ASP A 121 -25.92 -0.67 8.22
N SER A 122 -27.01 -0.39 8.93
CA SER A 122 -27.20 -0.78 10.33
C SER A 122 -27.23 -2.29 10.55
N ASP A 123 -27.71 -3.07 9.58
CA ASP A 123 -27.76 -4.52 9.66
C ASP A 123 -26.35 -5.11 9.54
N LEU A 124 -25.49 -4.49 8.73
CA LEU A 124 -24.07 -4.87 8.63
C LEU A 124 -23.30 -4.58 9.91
N LEU A 125 -23.56 -3.43 10.56
CA LEU A 125 -22.97 -3.11 11.87
C LEU A 125 -23.43 -4.11 12.94
N THR A 126 -24.71 -4.48 12.94
CA THR A 126 -25.24 -5.49 13.85
C THR A 126 -24.61 -6.86 13.62
N ALA A 127 -24.38 -7.25 12.36
CA ALA A 127 -23.67 -8.49 12.03
C ALA A 127 -22.22 -8.46 12.50
N LEU A 128 -21.51 -7.34 12.31
CA LEU A 128 -20.13 -7.18 12.77
C LEU A 128 -20.02 -7.28 14.29
N ALA A 129 -20.94 -6.67 15.03
CA ALA A 129 -20.98 -6.74 16.49
C ALA A 129 -21.11 -8.18 16.99
N LYS A 130 -22.03 -8.97 16.40
CA LYS A 130 -22.20 -10.39 16.73
C LYS A 130 -20.92 -11.21 16.51
N VAL A 131 -20.20 -10.92 15.41
CA VAL A 131 -18.94 -11.63 15.11
C VAL A 131 -17.83 -11.22 16.10
N ALA A 132 -17.81 -9.95 16.52
CA ALA A 132 -16.82 -9.45 17.48
C ALA A 132 -17.03 -10.00 18.91
N GLU A 133 -18.28 -10.27 19.31
CA GLU A 133 -18.63 -10.87 20.61
C GLU A 133 -18.42 -12.39 20.65
N GLY A 134 -18.56 -13.06 19.51
CA GLY A 134 -18.31 -14.49 19.39
C GLY A 134 -16.82 -14.84 19.33
N SER A 135 -16.48 -16.10 19.61
CA SER A 135 -15.20 -16.71 19.20
C SER A 135 -15.17 -17.01 17.69
N GLY A 136 -15.76 -16.10 16.90
CA GLY A 136 -15.91 -16.23 15.46
C GLY A 136 -14.54 -16.48 14.81
N LYS A 137 -14.53 -17.29 13.76
CA LYS A 137 -13.27 -17.57 13.05
C LYS A 137 -12.79 -16.26 12.39
N GLU A 138 -11.47 -16.07 12.33
CA GLU A 138 -10.85 -14.89 11.70
C GLU A 138 -11.39 -14.59 10.29
N VAL A 139 -11.77 -15.65 9.55
CA VAL A 139 -12.39 -15.56 8.23
C VAL A 139 -13.74 -14.84 8.26
N GLU A 140 -14.61 -15.15 9.23
CA GLU A 140 -15.93 -14.53 9.38
C GLU A 140 -15.79 -13.05 9.75
N ALA A 141 -14.86 -12.74 10.66
CA ALA A 141 -14.53 -11.37 11.04
C ALA A 141 -14.05 -10.53 9.84
N LYS A 142 -13.18 -11.09 9.01
CA LYS A 142 -12.71 -10.45 7.77
C LYS A 142 -13.85 -10.22 6.77
N GLU A 143 -14.74 -11.19 6.62
CA GLU A 143 -15.88 -11.05 5.71
C GLU A 143 -16.88 -9.98 6.19
N ALA A 144 -17.24 -9.98 7.47
CA ALA A 144 -18.12 -8.98 8.07
C ALA A 144 -17.53 -7.57 7.94
N LEU A 145 -16.25 -7.42 8.27
CA LEU A 145 -15.54 -6.14 8.14
C LEU A 145 -15.47 -5.67 6.68
N ARG A 146 -15.23 -6.58 5.73
CA ARG A 146 -15.23 -6.25 4.29
C ARG A 146 -16.59 -5.69 3.87
N LYS A 147 -17.71 -6.28 4.32
CA LYS A 147 -19.05 -5.81 3.98
C LYS A 147 -19.31 -4.41 4.54
N VAL A 148 -18.98 -4.18 5.82
CA VAL A 148 -19.08 -2.85 6.46
C VAL A 148 -18.23 -1.81 5.72
N PHE A 149 -16.97 -2.13 5.42
CA PHE A 149 -16.09 -1.20 4.70
C PHE A 149 -16.58 -0.93 3.27
N SER A 150 -17.11 -1.93 2.57
CA SER A 150 -17.67 -1.74 1.23
C SER A 150 -18.91 -0.82 1.27
N SER A 151 -19.81 -1.03 2.23
CA SER A 151 -20.97 -0.14 2.45
C SER A 151 -20.56 1.30 2.71
N TYR A 152 -19.49 1.53 3.48
CA TYR A 152 -18.95 2.86 3.71
C TYR A 152 -18.37 3.48 2.42
N MET A 153 -17.55 2.73 1.69
CA MET A 153 -16.89 3.23 0.47
C MET A 153 -17.86 3.51 -0.69
N GLU A 154 -19.02 2.85 -0.69
CA GLU A 154 -20.10 3.01 -1.68
C GLU A 154 -21.22 3.93 -1.20
N ALA A 155 -21.10 4.52 -0.01
CA ALA A 155 -22.10 5.45 0.52
C ALA A 155 -22.25 6.67 -0.42
N PRO A 156 -23.48 7.09 -0.76
CA PRO A 156 -23.70 8.28 -1.57
C PRO A 156 -23.13 9.54 -0.90
N GLU A 157 -22.58 10.47 -1.70
CA GLU A 157 -22.01 11.71 -1.19
C GLU A 157 -23.04 12.53 -0.39
N GLU A 158 -24.32 12.45 -0.74
CA GLU A 158 -25.40 13.12 -0.02
C GLU A 158 -25.52 12.64 1.43
N ARG A 159 -25.19 11.37 1.73
CA ARG A 159 -25.16 10.88 3.11
C ARG A 159 -23.94 11.36 3.88
N ALA A 160 -22.84 11.67 3.18
CA ALA A 160 -21.64 12.24 3.80
C ALA A 160 -21.76 13.74 4.06
N MET A 161 -22.68 14.41 3.36
CA MET A 161 -22.92 15.85 3.43
C MET A 161 -24.20 16.21 4.22
N ALA A 162 -24.92 15.23 4.73
CA ALA A 162 -26.13 15.44 5.53
C ALA A 162 -25.76 15.88 6.96
N GLU A 163 -25.47 17.17 7.10
CA GLU A 163 -25.56 17.95 8.35
C GLU A 163 -26.83 18.81 8.34
#